data_AF-A0A966UXQ9-F1
#
_entry.id   AF-A0A966UXQ9-F1
#
_cell.length_a   1.000
_cell.length_b   1.000
_cell.length_c   1.000
_cell.angle_alpha   90.00
_cell.angle_beta   90.00
_cell.angle_gamma   90.00
#
_symmetry.space_group_name_H-M   'P 1'
#
loop_
_entity.id
_entity.type
_entity.pdbx_description
1 polymer ?
#
loop_
_entity_poly.entity_id
_entity_poly.type
_entity_poly.pdbx_seq_one_letter_code
_entity_poly.pdbx_strand_id
1 'polypeptide(L)'
;MTWALVAGLGSVLSGCVSAHLRPSWSIYPLPRHQNHDGLAVVSQPDGYGLHIWIETDTTTAGLCRPRWIVDPARLFNGNGTAPFSSGLAPRQEFFQAVARADVRRALRQQSQALCQQRSPRSSFRWLEPPRSLKDVKAESFPLLEQSDLLRDPTAEQQQEDQLLNPTPTSSNAAASPSLR
;
A
#
# COMPACT_ATOMS: atom_id res chain seq x y z
N MET A 1 19.45 -21.82 -70.20
CA MET A 1 20.61 -21.73 -69.29
C MET A 1 20.20 -20.94 -68.05
N THR A 2 20.11 -21.66 -66.92
CA THR A 2 20.31 -21.25 -65.52
C THR A 2 19.69 -19.95 -64.95
N TRP A 3 18.82 -20.18 -63.95
CA TRP A 3 18.30 -19.24 -62.95
C TRP A 3 19.37 -18.85 -61.92
N ALA A 4 19.28 -17.65 -61.33
CA ALA A 4 19.94 -17.35 -60.06
C ALA A 4 19.08 -16.39 -59.21
N LEU A 5 18.28 -16.98 -58.33
CA LEU A 5 17.69 -16.34 -57.15
C LEU A 5 18.79 -16.23 -56.08
N VAL A 6 19.17 -15.01 -55.70
CA VAL A 6 20.02 -14.79 -54.52
C VAL A 6 19.10 -14.57 -53.31
N ALA A 7 18.88 -15.64 -52.55
CA ALA A 7 18.25 -15.59 -51.25
C ALA A 7 19.29 -15.15 -50.20
N GLY A 8 19.12 -13.95 -49.64
CA GLY A 8 19.92 -13.48 -48.51
C GLY A 8 19.53 -14.22 -47.23
N LEU A 9 20.44 -15.04 -46.72
CA LEU A 9 20.36 -15.67 -45.40
C LEU A 9 20.48 -14.59 -44.30
N GLY A 10 19.36 -14.29 -43.63
CA GLY A 10 19.37 -13.59 -42.35
C GLY A 10 19.56 -14.58 -41.20
N SER A 11 20.81 -14.78 -40.77
CA SER A 11 21.11 -15.57 -39.57
C SER A 11 20.84 -14.75 -38.31
N VAL A 12 19.64 -14.91 -37.72
CA VAL A 12 19.32 -14.39 -36.39
C VAL A 12 20.02 -15.26 -35.35
N LEU A 13 21.06 -14.71 -34.71
CA LEU A 13 21.77 -15.34 -33.60
C LEU A 13 20.88 -15.39 -32.34
N SER A 14 20.04 -16.42 -32.24
CA SER A 14 19.37 -16.78 -30.99
C SER A 14 20.36 -17.52 -30.08
N GLY A 15 21.07 -16.79 -29.22
CA GLY A 15 21.90 -17.38 -28.17
C GLY A 15 21.04 -18.11 -27.13
N CYS A 16 21.28 -19.41 -26.92
CA CYS A 16 20.64 -20.19 -25.86
C CYS A 16 21.12 -19.71 -24.48
N VAL A 17 20.31 -18.92 -23.78
CA VAL A 17 20.56 -18.61 -22.36
C VAL A 17 20.36 -19.89 -21.53
N SER A 18 21.40 -20.29 -20.78
CA SER A 18 21.40 -21.43 -19.87
C SER A 18 20.17 -21.43 -18.97
N ALA A 19 19.54 -22.59 -18.78
CA ALA A 19 18.31 -22.72 -17.98
C ALA A 19 18.44 -22.15 -16.56
N HIS A 20 19.63 -22.27 -15.96
CA HIS A 20 19.95 -21.73 -14.63
C HIS A 20 20.01 -20.19 -14.53
N LEU A 21 20.06 -19.50 -15.67
CA LEU A 21 20.06 -18.02 -15.73
C LEU A 21 18.67 -17.47 -16.08
N ARG A 22 17.68 -18.34 -16.30
CA ARG A 22 16.32 -17.90 -16.63
C ARG A 22 15.57 -17.55 -15.35
N PRO A 23 14.92 -16.38 -15.28
CA PRO A 23 14.09 -16.03 -14.13
C PRO A 23 12.96 -17.05 -14.01
N SER A 24 12.78 -17.63 -12.82
CA SER A 24 11.80 -18.70 -12.61
C SER A 24 10.37 -18.19 -12.77
N TRP A 25 10.12 -16.92 -12.41
CA TRP A 25 8.78 -16.34 -12.41
C TRP A 25 7.76 -17.20 -11.65
N SER A 26 8.23 -17.89 -10.62
CA SER A 26 7.41 -18.71 -9.74
C SER A 26 6.47 -17.80 -8.95
N ILE A 27 5.17 -18.12 -8.98
CA ILE A 27 4.13 -17.38 -8.26
C ILE A 27 3.40 -18.37 -7.38
N TYR A 28 3.39 -18.14 -6.07
CA TYR A 28 2.71 -19.03 -5.11
C TYR A 28 2.24 -18.28 -3.86
N PRO A 29 1.21 -18.78 -3.16
CA PRO A 29 0.78 -18.21 -1.89
C PRO A 29 1.90 -18.31 -0.86
N LEU A 30 2.22 -17.19 -0.20
CA LEU A 30 3.19 -17.15 0.89
C LEU A 30 2.57 -16.38 2.05
N PRO A 31 2.02 -17.07 3.06
CA PRO A 31 1.42 -16.45 4.24
C PRO A 31 2.40 -15.54 4.99
N ARG A 32 1.90 -14.43 5.51
CA ARG A 32 2.59 -13.55 6.47
C ARG A 32 2.09 -13.81 7.88
N HIS A 33 0.78 -13.75 8.09
CA HIS A 33 0.12 -13.97 9.38
C HIS A 33 -0.94 -15.06 9.30
N GLN A 34 -1.64 -15.16 8.17
CA GLN A 34 -2.70 -16.13 7.92
C GLN A 34 -2.68 -16.61 6.48
N ASN A 35 -3.46 -17.64 6.17
CA ASN A 35 -3.61 -18.07 4.79
C ASN A 35 -4.14 -16.91 3.91
N HIS A 36 -3.64 -16.86 2.67
CA HIS A 36 -4.07 -15.95 1.61
C HIS A 36 -3.73 -14.45 1.79
N ASP A 37 -3.00 -14.07 2.83
CA ASP A 37 -2.59 -12.68 3.08
C ASP A 37 -1.26 -12.27 2.41
N GLY A 38 -0.69 -13.15 1.60
CA GLY A 38 0.55 -12.88 0.90
C GLY A 38 0.78 -13.74 -0.33
N LEU A 39 1.54 -13.17 -1.28
CA LEU A 39 1.91 -13.79 -2.54
C LEU A 39 3.41 -13.64 -2.79
N ALA A 40 4.11 -14.74 -3.01
CA ALA A 40 5.47 -14.74 -3.50
C ALA A 40 5.49 -14.58 -5.02
N VAL A 41 6.34 -13.69 -5.52
CA VAL A 41 6.62 -13.49 -6.94
C VAL A 41 8.13 -13.55 -7.11
N VAL A 42 8.66 -14.70 -7.53
CA VAL A 42 10.10 -14.91 -7.71
C VAL A 42 10.50 -14.42 -9.09
N SER A 43 11.29 -13.36 -9.19
CA SER A 43 11.65 -12.74 -10.47
C SER A 43 13.09 -12.98 -10.89
N GLN A 44 13.92 -13.56 -10.04
CA GLN A 44 15.33 -13.81 -10.30
C GLN A 44 15.68 -15.31 -10.21
N PRO A 45 16.71 -15.78 -10.95
CA PRO A 45 17.08 -17.20 -10.97
C PRO A 45 17.52 -17.76 -9.61
N ASP A 46 18.15 -16.93 -8.80
CA ASP A 46 18.64 -17.23 -7.44
C ASP A 46 17.53 -17.30 -6.39
N GLY A 47 16.26 -17.15 -6.78
CA GLY A 47 15.13 -17.18 -5.87
C GLY A 47 14.79 -15.82 -5.26
N TYR A 48 15.42 -14.73 -5.69
CA TYR A 48 15.02 -13.39 -5.28
C TYR A 48 13.72 -12.96 -5.95
N GLY A 49 12.96 -12.13 -5.25
CA GLY A 49 11.72 -11.59 -5.78
C GLY A 49 11.01 -10.64 -4.84
N LEU A 50 9.68 -10.69 -4.87
CA LEU A 50 8.80 -9.89 -4.05
C LEU A 50 7.88 -10.79 -3.21
N HIS A 51 7.63 -10.36 -1.98
CA HIS A 51 6.51 -10.85 -1.17
C HIS A 51 5.48 -9.73 -1.10
N ILE A 52 4.41 -9.87 -1.88
CA ILE A 52 3.32 -8.91 -1.95
C ILE A 52 2.31 -9.23 -0.86
N TRP A 53 2.04 -8.26 0.01
CA TRP A 53 1.04 -8.40 1.07
C TRP A 53 -0.35 -8.04 0.58
N ILE A 54 -1.33 -8.80 1.03
CA ILE A 54 -2.72 -8.67 0.63
C ILE A 54 -3.54 -8.34 1.87
N GLU A 55 -4.17 -7.18 1.86
CA GLU A 55 -5.11 -6.76 2.88
C GLU A 55 -6.52 -6.66 2.31
N THR A 56 -7.52 -6.57 3.20
CA THR A 56 -8.92 -6.41 2.84
C THR A 56 -9.47 -5.10 3.37
N ASP A 57 -10.24 -4.39 2.55
CA ASP A 57 -11.08 -3.27 2.97
C ASP A 57 -12.54 -3.74 3.06
N THR A 58 -13.10 -3.66 4.28
CA THR A 58 -14.49 -3.97 4.62
C THR A 58 -15.22 -2.76 5.19
N THR A 59 -14.75 -1.53 4.93
CA THR A 59 -15.35 -0.29 5.43
C THR A 59 -16.78 -0.08 4.93
N THR A 60 -17.11 -0.61 3.74
CA THR A 60 -18.47 -0.60 3.20
C THR A 60 -19.21 -1.87 3.61
N ALA A 61 -20.35 -1.71 4.29
CA ALA A 61 -21.15 -2.84 4.76
C ALA A 61 -21.51 -3.81 3.62
N GLY A 62 -21.32 -5.11 3.86
CA GLY A 62 -21.61 -6.17 2.89
C GLY A 62 -20.62 -6.28 1.72
N LEU A 63 -19.55 -5.48 1.69
CA LEU A 63 -18.54 -5.48 0.63
C LEU A 63 -17.15 -5.77 1.20
N CYS A 64 -16.44 -6.69 0.55
CA CYS A 64 -15.02 -6.93 0.80
C CYS A 64 -14.23 -6.77 -0.50
N ARG A 65 -13.20 -5.92 -0.47
CA ARG A 65 -12.31 -5.67 -1.61
C ARG A 65 -10.85 -5.72 -1.17
N PRO A 66 -9.89 -6.01 -2.08
CA PRO A 66 -8.49 -5.92 -1.71
C PRO A 66 -8.12 -4.47 -1.38
N ARG A 67 -7.24 -4.32 -0.39
CA ARG A 67 -6.56 -3.09 -0.05
C ARG A 67 -5.08 -3.26 -0.41
N TRP A 68 -4.61 -2.45 -1.34
CA TRP A 68 -3.27 -2.61 -1.91
C TRP A 68 -2.21 -1.90 -1.07
N ILE A 69 -1.23 -2.68 -0.58
CA ILE A 69 0.03 -2.17 -0.04
C ILE A 69 1.06 -2.24 -1.17
N VAL A 70 1.52 -1.08 -1.62
CA VAL A 70 2.43 -0.97 -2.78
C VAL A 70 3.90 -1.08 -2.42
N ASP A 71 4.19 -1.29 -1.13
CA ASP A 71 5.52 -1.47 -0.55
C ASP A 71 5.71 -2.96 -0.21
N PRO A 72 6.01 -3.83 -1.19
CA PRO A 72 6.21 -5.26 -0.94
C PRO A 72 7.50 -5.49 -0.16
N ALA A 73 7.56 -6.61 0.55
CA ALA A 73 8.81 -7.06 1.15
C ALA A 73 9.72 -7.71 0.11
N ARG A 74 11.03 -7.62 0.30
CA ARG A 74 11.99 -8.38 -0.52
C ARG A 74 11.89 -9.86 -0.14
N LEU A 75 11.70 -10.71 -1.14
CA LEU A 75 11.70 -12.16 -0.99
C LEU A 75 13.09 -12.73 -1.28
N PHE A 76 13.53 -13.64 -0.42
CA PHE A 76 14.75 -14.42 -0.54
C PHE A 76 14.42 -15.91 -0.55
N ASN A 77 15.30 -16.71 -1.16
CA ASN A 77 15.18 -18.17 -1.23
C ASN A 77 13.83 -18.66 -1.78
N GLY A 78 13.24 -17.90 -2.71
CA GLY A 78 11.89 -18.13 -3.25
C GLY A 78 11.75 -19.40 -4.08
N ASN A 79 12.86 -19.94 -4.60
CA ASN A 79 12.89 -21.25 -5.29
C ASN A 79 13.28 -22.41 -4.34
N GLY A 80 13.59 -22.12 -3.07
CA GLY A 80 13.99 -23.12 -2.08
C GLY A 80 12.83 -23.60 -1.21
N THR A 81 13.16 -24.35 -0.16
CA THR A 81 12.19 -24.95 0.78
C THR A 81 11.83 -24.04 1.95
N ALA A 82 12.59 -22.96 2.17
CA ALA A 82 12.41 -22.02 3.26
C ALA A 82 12.50 -20.57 2.75
N PRO A 83 11.51 -20.11 1.97
CA PRO A 83 11.43 -18.72 1.55
C PRO A 83 11.23 -17.80 2.76
N PHE A 84 11.86 -16.64 2.74
CA PHE A 84 11.68 -15.63 3.78
C PHE A 84 11.73 -14.23 3.22
N SER A 85 11.16 -13.28 3.96
CA SER A 85 11.03 -11.89 3.55
C SER A 85 11.80 -10.98 4.51
N SER A 86 12.54 -10.01 3.98
CA SER A 86 13.29 -9.05 4.81
C SER A 86 13.48 -7.71 4.10
N GLY A 87 13.15 -6.61 4.77
CA GLY A 87 13.23 -5.27 4.19
C GLY A 87 12.18 -5.00 3.10
N LEU A 88 12.07 -3.75 2.71
CA LEU A 88 11.15 -3.31 1.66
C LEU A 88 11.84 -3.36 0.30
N ALA A 89 11.10 -3.81 -0.72
CA ALA A 89 11.51 -3.68 -2.11
C ALA A 89 10.96 -2.37 -2.70
N PRO A 90 11.63 -1.80 -3.72
CA PRO A 90 11.15 -0.61 -4.41
C PRO A 90 9.74 -0.77 -4.97
N ARG A 91 8.88 0.25 -4.80
CA ARG A 91 7.52 0.29 -5.38
C ARG A 91 7.50 0.04 -6.89
N GLN A 92 8.54 0.45 -7.60
CA GLN A 92 8.65 0.23 -9.04
C GLN A 92 8.61 -1.27 -9.39
N GLU A 93 9.21 -2.13 -8.57
CA GLU A 93 9.20 -3.57 -8.77
C GLU A 93 7.80 -4.15 -8.51
N PHE A 94 7.06 -3.61 -7.53
CA PHE A 94 5.65 -3.95 -7.35
C PHE A 94 4.86 -3.67 -8.63
N PHE A 95 4.99 -2.47 -9.19
CA PHE A 95 4.29 -2.08 -10.42
C PHE A 95 4.64 -2.98 -11.61
N GLN A 96 5.92 -3.34 -11.75
CA GLN A 96 6.36 -4.29 -12.78
C GLN A 96 5.77 -5.69 -12.58
N ALA A 97 5.73 -6.19 -11.35
CA ALA A 97 5.13 -7.48 -11.04
C ALA A 97 3.63 -7.49 -11.35
N VAL A 98 2.88 -6.50 -10.86
CA VAL A 98 1.44 -6.41 -11.09
C VAL A 98 1.07 -5.99 -12.52
N ALA A 99 2.02 -5.55 -13.35
CA ALA A 99 1.80 -5.38 -14.78
C ALA A 99 1.56 -6.73 -15.50
N ARG A 100 2.01 -7.85 -14.92
CA ARG A 100 1.79 -9.19 -15.47
C ARG A 100 0.41 -9.75 -15.14
N ALA A 101 -0.24 -10.36 -16.12
CA ALA A 101 -1.60 -10.89 -15.96
C ALA A 101 -1.68 -12.11 -15.02
N ASP A 102 -0.64 -12.93 -14.96
CA ASP A 102 -0.55 -14.09 -14.08
C ASP A 102 -0.47 -13.70 -12.60
N VAL A 103 0.36 -12.70 -12.28
CA VAL A 103 0.44 -12.11 -10.94
C VAL A 103 -0.92 -11.55 -10.51
N ARG A 104 -1.58 -10.77 -11.37
CA ARG A 104 -2.91 -10.21 -11.03
C ARG A 104 -3.98 -11.28 -10.84
N ARG A 105 -3.95 -12.34 -11.65
CA ARG A 105 -4.86 -13.50 -11.47
C ARG A 105 -4.62 -14.19 -10.13
N ALA A 106 -3.37 -14.42 -9.75
CA ALA A 106 -3.03 -15.02 -8.46
C ALA A 106 -3.44 -14.10 -7.30
N LEU A 107 -3.17 -12.80 -7.39
CA LEU A 107 -3.60 -11.80 -6.40
C LEU A 107 -5.13 -11.78 -6.24
N ARG A 108 -5.89 -11.89 -7.34
CA ARG A 108 -7.35 -11.97 -7.28
C ARG A 108 -7.84 -13.20 -6.54
N GLN A 109 -7.24 -14.36 -6.81
CA GLN A 109 -7.59 -15.61 -6.12
C GLN A 109 -7.30 -15.52 -4.63
N GLN A 110 -6.11 -15.05 -4.25
CA GLN A 110 -5.73 -14.90 -2.84
C GLN A 110 -6.61 -13.84 -2.13
N SER A 111 -6.88 -12.70 -2.77
CA SER A 111 -7.76 -11.66 -2.21
C SER A 111 -9.19 -12.16 -1.98
N GLN A 112 -9.72 -12.96 -2.92
CA GLN A 112 -11.06 -13.54 -2.79
C GLN A 112 -11.12 -14.52 -1.61
N ALA A 113 -10.13 -15.42 -1.50
CA ALA A 113 -10.05 -16.38 -0.40
C ALA A 113 -9.88 -15.68 0.95
N LEU A 114 -9.03 -14.65 1.01
CA LEU A 114 -8.85 -13.82 2.21
C LEU A 114 -10.15 -13.12 2.62
N CYS A 115 -10.91 -12.57 1.66
CA CYS A 115 -12.22 -11.97 1.92
C CYS A 115 -13.22 -12.98 2.48
N GLN A 116 -13.28 -14.20 1.92
CA GLN A 116 -14.15 -15.27 2.42
C GLN A 116 -13.81 -15.65 3.86
N GLN A 117 -12.52 -15.67 4.20
CA GLN A 117 -12.05 -15.98 5.55
C GLN A 117 -12.34 -14.85 6.55
N ARG A 118 -12.09 -13.58 6.18
CA ARG A 118 -12.21 -12.44 7.10
C ARG A 118 -13.63 -11.85 7.18
N SER A 119 -14.41 -11.97 6.12
CA SER A 119 -15.75 -11.36 6.01
C SER A 119 -16.72 -12.28 5.25
N PRO A 120 -17.09 -13.44 5.84
CA PRO A 120 -17.85 -14.49 5.14
C PRO A 120 -19.25 -14.06 4.67
N ARG A 121 -19.80 -12.99 5.25
CA ARG A 121 -21.12 -12.43 4.87
C ARG A 121 -21.03 -11.32 3.82
N SER A 122 -19.82 -10.93 3.41
CA SER A 122 -19.61 -9.85 2.45
C SER A 122 -19.37 -10.41 1.05
N SER A 123 -19.85 -9.68 0.05
CA SER A 123 -19.56 -9.98 -1.35
C SER A 123 -18.16 -9.50 -1.72
N PHE A 124 -17.40 -10.35 -2.39
CA PHE A 124 -16.08 -10.00 -2.91
C PHE A 124 -16.20 -9.09 -4.14
N ARG A 125 -15.45 -8.00 -4.14
CA ARG A 125 -15.27 -7.14 -5.32
C ARG A 125 -13.78 -6.98 -5.61
N TRP A 126 -13.40 -7.40 -6.81
CA TRP A 126 -12.05 -7.19 -7.30
C TRP A 126 -11.79 -5.70 -7.55
N LEU A 127 -10.64 -5.22 -7.10
CA LEU A 127 -10.10 -3.91 -7.42
C LEU A 127 -8.70 -4.13 -7.97
N GLU A 128 -8.41 -3.57 -9.15
CA GLU A 128 -7.11 -3.76 -9.79
C GLU A 128 -5.99 -3.13 -8.94
N PRO A 129 -4.82 -3.78 -8.79
CA PRO A 129 -3.68 -3.15 -8.12
C PRO A 129 -3.18 -1.94 -8.92
N PRO A 130 -2.68 -0.89 -8.23
CA PRO A 130 -2.11 0.27 -8.90
C PRO A 130 -0.87 -0.16 -9.70
N ARG A 131 -0.73 0.37 -10.91
CA ARG A 131 0.38 0.04 -11.82
C ARG A 131 1.38 1.19 -11.98
N SER A 132 1.12 2.30 -11.30
CA SER A 132 1.98 3.46 -11.27
C SER A 132 1.74 4.25 -9.99
N LEU A 133 2.66 5.16 -9.66
CA LEU A 133 2.54 6.04 -8.49
C LEU A 133 1.28 6.91 -8.53
N LYS A 134 0.81 7.29 -9.72
CA LYS A 134 -0.39 8.13 -9.90
C LYS A 134 -1.68 7.41 -9.52
N ASP A 135 -1.67 6.08 -9.57
CA ASP A 135 -2.82 5.24 -9.24
C ASP A 135 -2.86 4.86 -7.75
N VAL A 136 -1.79 5.19 -7.00
CA VAL A 136 -1.71 4.87 -5.57
C VAL A 136 -2.63 5.81 -4.82
N LYS A 137 -3.69 5.24 -4.22
CA LYS A 137 -4.60 5.98 -3.36
C LYS A 137 -3.85 6.35 -2.08
N ALA A 138 -3.74 7.65 -1.81
CA ALA A 138 -3.29 8.13 -0.51
C ALA A 138 -4.29 7.68 0.57
N GLU A 139 -3.77 7.06 1.63
CA GLU A 139 -4.59 6.77 2.79
C GLU A 139 -4.77 8.06 3.59
N SER A 140 -6.02 8.50 3.75
CA SER A 140 -6.36 9.57 4.67
C SER A 140 -6.35 8.99 6.08
N PHE A 141 -5.69 9.67 7.01
CA PHE A 141 -5.74 9.36 8.44
C PHE A 141 -6.41 10.53 9.16
N PRO A 142 -7.75 10.56 9.24
CA PRO A 142 -8.48 11.71 9.78
C PRO A 142 -8.09 12.04 11.23
N LEU A 143 -7.62 11.05 11.99
CA LEU A 143 -7.14 11.25 13.37
C LEU A 143 -5.81 12.03 13.45
N LEU A 144 -4.99 12.00 12.40
CA LEU A 144 -3.76 12.81 12.29
C LEU A 144 -4.04 14.20 11.70
N GLU A 145 -5.17 14.36 11.03
CA GLU A 145 -5.61 15.62 10.41
C GLU A 145 -6.42 16.50 11.38
N GLN A 146 -6.79 15.96 12.55
CA GLN A 146 -7.38 16.74 13.62
C GLN A 146 -6.33 17.72 14.17
N SER A 147 -6.69 19.00 14.18
CA SER A 147 -5.98 20.01 14.97
C SER A 147 -5.87 19.51 16.41
N ASP A 148 -4.68 19.65 17.01
CA ASP A 148 -4.45 19.27 18.39
C ASP A 148 -5.56 19.87 19.28
N LEU A 149 -6.27 19.00 19.99
CA LEU A 149 -7.37 19.40 20.88
C LEU A 149 -6.85 20.09 22.14
N LEU A 150 -5.55 19.94 22.42
CA LEU A 150 -4.87 20.64 23.48
C LEU A 150 -4.69 22.10 23.05
N ARG A 151 -5.25 23.02 23.83
CA ARG A 151 -4.98 24.44 23.68
C ARG A 151 -3.50 24.71 23.90
N ASP A 152 -3.00 25.76 23.24
CA ASP A 152 -1.64 26.24 23.49
C ASP A 152 -1.48 26.52 25.00
N PRO A 153 -0.52 25.87 25.69
CA PRO A 153 -0.32 26.03 27.14
C PRO A 153 -0.13 27.49 27.55
N THR A 154 0.49 28.29 26.68
CA THR A 154 0.74 29.71 26.95
C THR A 154 -0.53 30.53 26.86
N ALA A 155 -1.47 30.15 25.98
CA ALA A 155 -2.76 30.81 25.86
C ALA A 155 -3.67 30.46 27.05
N GLU A 156 -3.63 29.23 27.56
CA GLU A 156 -4.37 28.85 28.77
C GLU A 156 -3.85 29.61 29.99
N GLN A 157 -2.53 29.66 30.18
CA GLN A 157 -1.93 30.33 31.33
C GLN A 157 -2.21 31.84 31.35
N GLN A 158 -2.20 32.52 30.20
CA GLN A 158 -2.59 33.92 30.09
C GLN A 158 -4.07 34.15 30.46
N GLN A 159 -4.93 33.19 30.14
CA GLN A 159 -6.34 33.27 30.45
C GLN A 159 -6.59 33.04 31.95
N GLU A 160 -5.89 32.08 32.55
CA GLU A 160 -5.89 31.84 34.00
C GLU A 160 -5.40 33.06 34.77
N ASP A 161 -4.30 33.69 34.34
CA ASP A 161 -3.75 34.89 34.99
C ASP A 161 -4.73 36.08 34.96
N GLN A 162 -5.49 36.25 33.86
CA GLN A 162 -6.53 37.29 33.75
C GLN A 162 -7.74 37.01 34.65
N LEU A 163 -8.09 35.74 34.85
CA LEU A 163 -9.17 35.33 35.75
C LEU A 163 -8.77 35.45 37.22
N LEU A 164 -7.51 35.16 37.54
CA LEU A 164 -6.96 35.22 38.91
C LEU A 164 -6.63 36.66 39.34
N ASN A 165 -6.23 37.52 38.40
CA ASN A 165 -5.92 38.93 38.63
C ASN A 165 -6.84 39.85 37.82
N PRO A 166 -8.16 39.87 38.08
CA PRO A 166 -9.06 40.79 37.39
C PRO A 166 -8.61 42.20 37.72
N THR A 167 -8.20 42.96 36.70
CA THR A 167 -7.90 44.38 36.87
C THR A 167 -9.18 45.04 37.39
N PRO A 168 -9.15 45.81 38.50
CA PRO A 168 -10.36 46.41 39.04
C PRO A 168 -10.92 47.37 38.00
N THR A 169 -12.03 46.97 37.38
CA THR A 169 -12.86 47.85 36.58
C THR A 169 -13.29 48.98 37.51
N SER A 170 -12.78 50.19 37.22
CA SER A 170 -13.16 51.42 37.90
C SER A 170 -14.70 51.54 37.89
N SER A 171 -15.30 51.22 39.03
CA SER A 171 -16.67 51.56 39.35
C SER A 171 -16.74 53.07 39.56
N ASN A 172 -17.02 53.82 38.49
CA ASN A 172 -17.54 55.17 38.62
C ASN A 172 -19.07 55.10 38.54
N ALA A 173 -19.68 54.82 39.68
CA ALA A 173 -21.10 55.08 39.92
C ALA A 173 -21.22 55.89 41.21
N ALA A 174 -21.23 57.22 41.10
CA ALA A 174 -21.92 58.12 42.03
C ALA A 174 -21.92 59.57 41.50
N ALA A 175 -22.95 59.93 40.74
CA ALA A 175 -23.43 61.31 40.67
C ALA A 175 -24.95 61.28 40.79
N SER A 176 -25.44 61.34 42.04
CA SER A 176 -26.84 61.64 42.31
C SER A 176 -27.12 63.12 41.99
N PRO A 177 -28.26 63.46 41.38
CA PRO A 177 -28.67 64.86 41.19
C PRO A 177 -29.25 65.41 42.49
N SER A 178 -28.77 66.56 42.94
CA SER A 178 -29.35 67.30 44.07
C SER A 178 -30.22 68.44 43.51
N LEU A 179 -31.47 68.51 43.99
CA LEU A 179 -32.46 69.55 43.68
C LEU A 179 -31.97 70.96 44.07
N ARG A 180 -32.18 71.92 43.16
CA ARG A 180 -32.82 73.22 43.42
C ARG A 180 -33.22 73.91 42.13
#